data_AF-A0AA95KP06-F1
#
_entry.id   AF-A0AA95KP06-F1
#
_cell.length_a   1.000
_cell.length_b   1.000
_cell.length_c   1.000
_cell.angle_alpha   90.00
_cell.angle_beta   90.00
_cell.angle_gamma   90.00
#
_symmetry.space_group_name_H-M   'P 1'
#
loop_
_entity.id
_entity.type
_entity.pdbx_description
1 polymer ?
#
loop_
_entity_poly.entity_id
_entity_poly.type
_entity_poly.pdbx_seq_one_letter_code
_entity_poly.pdbx_strand_id
1 'polypeptide(L)'
;MRQTTLITRTFLCLGLAISPSLLAEINIAPPLSPPATQAVMPAPAVPAEPAVSEAPTPVANEVEASTSNTPLEDEVVTTPDGSDPRAKIKDAVVKVHVVQHTYDTLSPWNSDSQKGSGSGLIIADNLILTNAHVASNATFLEIQRHSETKRYEAEVVYISHESDLAILRTKDASAYNDVTPLELGDLPKMQQSVEVYGFPIGGNTLSVTRGVVSRIEKQNYVHTGENLIAVQVDAAINFGNSGGPVISDGKVVGVAMQSGFLTENIGYMIPTPIIRHVLTDVKDGKVDGYGFHGFLAQSMENPAMRRKYGLSDDQTGMLVHKVYENSPAYGKVQIGDIVTEIDGHKIENNGTVEFRPGEFIDHTHYIDMHQIGESIAFKILRNGQEQLVNLPLDKPGKEYLLVKPNQYDKQPTYFIFGGLVFMPLNQDVIDSMDGTPARIGALTYESPDEKRSEAVILTKVLPADINKDYHHDNNLLIEKVNGESIRDFNDFYQKIQSSNTDYITLETSDHYQLVIDRKEAIERQPKILAQYGVNADRSKDLQAIAQPPVTPIPVAEPTPATAPTAEAVPATIPAPAPATAVVQPAPVATPPAPLVVPPQPVMPQIPPAVGGTQP
;
A
#
# COMPACT_ATOMS: atom_id res chain seq x y z
N MET A 1 -10.40 -2.71 23.21
CA MET A 1 -10.20 -2.20 24.59
C MET A 1 -8.79 -1.63 24.67
N ARG A 2 -8.64 -0.30 24.64
CA ARG A 2 -7.37 0.41 24.80
C ARG A 2 -7.31 0.95 26.23
N GLN A 3 -6.33 0.51 27.02
CA GLN A 3 -6.05 1.10 28.34
C GLN A 3 -4.85 2.04 28.24
N THR A 4 -5.12 3.29 28.57
CA THR A 4 -4.20 4.39 28.77
C THR A 4 -3.34 4.14 30.01
N THR A 5 -2.02 4.28 29.93
CA THR A 5 -1.15 4.33 31.12
C THR A 5 -0.37 5.63 31.14
N LEU A 6 -0.62 6.40 32.20
CA LEU A 6 -0.02 7.67 32.56
C LEU A 6 1.31 7.39 33.29
N ILE A 7 2.45 7.93 32.81
CA ILE A 7 3.74 7.81 33.51
C ILE A 7 4.15 9.19 34.05
N THR A 8 4.25 9.26 35.36
CA THR A 8 4.75 10.37 36.19
C THR A 8 6.27 10.51 36.03
N ARG A 9 6.77 11.68 35.64
CA ARG A 9 8.21 11.99 35.58
C ARG A 9 8.68 12.71 36.86
N THR A 10 9.55 12.04 37.60
CA THR A 10 10.37 12.62 38.70
C THR A 10 11.71 13.07 38.12
N PHE A 11 12.05 14.35 38.25
CA PHE A 11 13.35 14.89 37.86
C PHE A 11 14.39 14.61 38.96
N LEU A 12 15.49 13.95 38.59
CA LEU A 12 16.69 13.79 39.40
C LEU A 12 17.75 14.78 38.89
N CYS A 13 18.11 15.76 39.72
CA CYS A 13 19.19 16.71 39.44
C CYS A 13 20.56 16.05 39.63
N LEU A 14 21.40 16.08 38.59
CA LEU A 14 22.83 15.78 38.71
C LEU A 14 23.61 17.11 38.55
N GLY A 15 24.30 17.50 39.61
CA GLY A 15 25.17 18.67 39.62
C GLY A 15 26.48 18.42 38.89
N LEU A 16 26.85 19.35 38.02
CA LEU A 16 28.22 19.49 37.51
C LEU A 16 28.75 20.87 37.92
N ALA A 17 29.81 20.84 38.72
CA ALA A 17 30.58 21.99 39.12
C ALA A 17 31.45 22.47 37.95
N ILE A 18 31.37 23.76 37.62
CA ILE A 18 32.32 24.44 36.75
C ILE A 18 32.78 25.72 37.47
N SER A 19 34.09 25.86 37.56
CA SER A 19 34.86 26.91 38.24
C SER A 19 34.74 28.29 37.57
N PRO A 20 34.88 29.41 38.32
CA PRO A 20 34.76 30.75 37.76
C PRO A 20 36.12 31.30 37.34
N SER A 21 36.40 31.40 36.04
CA SER A 21 37.44 32.31 35.51
C SER A 21 37.29 32.49 33.99
N LEU A 22 36.72 33.64 33.60
CA LEU A 22 37.11 34.54 32.49
C LEU A 22 35.87 35.20 31.87
N LEU A 23 35.69 36.47 32.19
CA LEU A 23 34.82 37.43 31.53
C LEU A 23 35.72 38.53 30.94
N ALA A 24 35.72 38.66 29.61
CA ALA A 24 36.27 39.74 28.77
C ALA A 24 36.40 39.14 27.35
N GLU A 25 35.85 39.61 26.23
CA GLU A 25 35.16 40.83 25.78
C GLU A 25 34.31 40.43 24.57
N ILE A 26 33.02 40.79 24.47
CA ILE A 26 32.36 41.13 23.18
C ILE A 26 31.35 42.25 23.45
N ASN A 27 31.52 43.33 22.70
CA ASN A 27 30.84 44.62 22.78
C ASN A 27 29.47 44.56 22.06
N ILE A 28 28.36 44.83 22.78
CA ILE A 28 27.04 45.07 22.20
C ILE A 28 26.51 46.40 22.73
N ALA A 29 26.02 47.24 21.82
CA ALA A 29 25.54 48.61 22.04
C ALA A 29 24.41 48.72 23.08
N PRO A 30 24.23 49.90 23.73
CA PRO A 30 23.29 50.06 24.84
C PRO A 30 21.83 50.20 24.36
N PRO A 31 20.85 49.68 25.12
CA PRO A 31 19.44 50.00 24.89
C PRO A 31 19.06 51.36 25.49
N LEU A 32 18.16 52.05 24.78
CA LEU A 32 17.57 53.34 25.15
C LEU A 32 16.77 53.27 26.46
N SER A 33 16.87 54.35 27.26
CA SER A 33 16.15 54.53 28.52
C SER A 33 14.65 54.81 28.34
N PRO A 34 13.81 54.56 29.38
CA PRO A 34 12.35 54.50 29.26
C PRO A 34 11.66 55.86 29.54
N PRO A 35 10.44 56.11 29.02
CA PRO A 35 9.61 57.19 29.53
C PRO A 35 8.58 56.71 30.57
N ALA A 36 8.63 57.39 31.71
CA ALA A 36 7.60 57.80 32.69
C ALA A 36 6.38 56.91 33.03
N THR A 37 6.25 56.72 34.35
CA THR A 37 5.13 56.18 35.14
C THR A 37 3.84 56.99 35.00
N GLN A 38 2.70 56.30 34.76
CA GLN A 38 1.35 56.80 35.04
C GLN A 38 0.57 55.80 35.91
N ALA A 39 -0.39 56.35 36.65
CA ALA A 39 -1.02 55.82 37.85
C ALA A 39 -1.85 54.55 37.68
N VAL A 40 -1.90 53.76 38.76
CA VAL A 40 -2.67 52.53 38.94
C VAL A 40 -4.16 52.84 39.12
N MET A 41 -5.01 52.24 38.29
CA MET A 41 -6.46 52.13 38.49
C MET A 41 -6.83 50.68 38.88
N PRO A 42 -7.93 50.47 39.64
CA PRO A 42 -8.25 49.18 40.24
C PRO A 42 -8.85 48.18 39.23
N ALA A 43 -8.71 46.89 39.55
CA ALA A 43 -9.20 45.76 38.77
C ALA A 43 -10.73 45.75 38.59
N PRO A 44 -11.26 45.31 37.43
CA PRO A 44 -12.69 45.15 37.23
C PRO A 44 -13.22 43.89 37.94
N ALA A 45 -14.43 44.01 38.49
CA ALA A 45 -15.14 42.98 39.24
C ALA A 45 -15.70 41.85 38.35
N VAL A 46 -15.73 40.64 38.91
CA VAL A 46 -16.37 39.43 38.37
C VAL A 46 -17.90 39.56 38.47
N PRO A 47 -18.69 39.31 37.40
CA PRO A 47 -20.15 39.24 37.51
C PRO A 47 -20.62 37.89 38.08
N ALA A 48 -21.65 37.95 38.93
CA ALA A 48 -22.31 36.83 39.60
C ALA A 48 -23.22 36.00 38.68
N GLU A 49 -23.38 34.71 39.01
CA GLU A 49 -24.38 33.77 38.48
C GLU A 49 -25.82 34.28 38.65
N PRO A 50 -26.73 34.08 37.67
CA PRO A 50 -28.16 34.18 37.89
C PRO A 50 -28.78 32.81 38.26
N ALA A 51 -29.84 32.90 39.07
CA ALA A 51 -30.56 31.83 39.72
C ALA A 51 -31.31 30.87 38.77
N VAL A 52 -31.47 29.64 39.25
CA VAL A 52 -32.25 28.53 38.69
C VAL A 52 -33.75 28.86 38.73
N SER A 53 -34.41 28.75 37.58
CA SER A 53 -35.87 28.78 37.42
C SER A 53 -36.35 27.41 36.93
N GLU A 54 -37.45 26.94 37.50
CA GLU A 54 -38.03 25.60 37.35
C GLU A 54 -38.30 25.18 35.89
N ALA A 55 -38.03 23.91 35.60
CA ALA A 55 -38.27 23.26 34.33
C ALA A 55 -39.78 22.99 34.12
N PRO A 56 -40.35 23.24 32.92
CA PRO A 56 -41.63 22.68 32.56
C PRO A 56 -41.47 21.19 32.21
N THR A 57 -42.47 20.41 32.57
CA THR A 57 -42.65 18.98 32.28
C THR A 57 -42.53 18.65 30.78
N PRO A 58 -41.97 17.48 30.40
CA PRO A 58 -41.95 17.08 29.00
C PRO A 58 -43.36 16.64 28.58
N VAL A 59 -43.93 17.36 27.63
CA VAL A 59 -45.03 16.84 26.79
C VAL A 59 -44.40 15.83 25.84
N ALA A 60 -44.86 14.59 25.92
CA ALA A 60 -44.55 13.57 24.93
C ALA A 60 -45.14 13.99 23.58
N ASN A 61 -44.30 14.54 22.69
CA ASN A 61 -44.58 14.55 21.27
C ASN A 61 -43.85 13.34 20.68
N GLU A 62 -44.63 12.33 20.30
CA GLU A 62 -44.24 11.36 19.29
C GLU A 62 -43.85 12.12 18.03
N VAL A 63 -42.55 12.36 17.85
CA VAL A 63 -41.99 12.65 16.53
C VAL A 63 -41.62 11.29 15.99
N GLU A 64 -42.52 10.70 15.21
CA GLU A 64 -42.21 9.57 14.34
C GLU A 64 -40.93 9.92 13.58
N ALA A 65 -39.92 9.07 13.71
CA ALA A 65 -38.80 9.08 12.79
C ALA A 65 -39.38 8.90 11.38
N SER A 66 -39.34 9.96 10.58
CA SER A 66 -39.61 9.86 9.15
C SER A 66 -38.48 9.05 8.53
N THR A 67 -38.64 7.73 8.56
CA THR A 67 -37.98 6.81 7.63
C THR A 67 -38.59 7.05 6.26
N SER A 68 -38.21 8.14 5.59
CA SER A 68 -38.40 8.28 4.16
C SER A 68 -37.21 7.66 3.42
N ASN A 69 -36.99 6.36 3.66
CA ASN A 69 -36.54 5.49 2.59
C ASN A 69 -37.74 5.30 1.67
N THR A 70 -38.09 6.34 0.91
CA THR A 70 -38.92 6.15 -0.27
C THR A 70 -37.97 5.58 -1.31
N PRO A 71 -38.14 4.32 -1.76
CA PRO A 71 -37.51 3.92 -3.02
C PRO A 71 -37.97 4.96 -4.04
N LEU A 72 -37.03 5.66 -4.67
CA LEU A 72 -37.35 6.35 -5.91
C LEU A 72 -37.99 5.25 -6.78
N GLU A 73 -39.26 5.44 -7.12
CA GLU A 73 -40.02 4.48 -7.90
C GLU A 73 -39.15 4.06 -9.08
N ASP A 74 -38.96 2.75 -9.24
CA ASP A 74 -38.46 2.20 -10.49
C ASP A 74 -39.46 2.65 -11.57
N GLU A 75 -39.22 3.79 -12.20
CA GLU A 75 -39.69 3.98 -13.56
C GLU A 75 -39.04 2.83 -14.33
N VAL A 76 -39.83 1.78 -14.51
CA VAL A 76 -39.55 0.72 -15.45
C VAL A 76 -39.65 1.38 -16.81
N VAL A 77 -38.58 2.05 -17.21
CA VAL A 77 -38.34 2.48 -18.57
C VAL A 77 -38.20 1.19 -19.38
N THR A 78 -39.34 0.60 -19.73
CA THR A 78 -39.41 -0.44 -20.74
C THR A 78 -39.30 0.27 -22.07
N THR A 79 -38.48 -0.25 -22.98
CA THR A 79 -38.52 0.18 -24.37
C THR A 79 -39.92 -0.09 -24.94
N PRO A 80 -40.32 0.54 -26.06
CA PRO A 80 -41.65 0.35 -26.66
C PRO A 80 -42.03 -1.11 -26.99
N ASP A 81 -41.05 -2.02 -27.01
CA ASP A 81 -41.22 -3.48 -27.21
C ASP A 81 -41.24 -4.29 -25.89
N GLY A 82 -41.18 -3.64 -24.72
CA GLY A 82 -41.22 -4.27 -23.41
C GLY A 82 -39.87 -4.81 -22.90
N SER A 83 -38.77 -4.61 -23.63
CA SER A 83 -37.43 -5.06 -23.17
C SER A 83 -36.84 -4.12 -22.11
N ASP A 84 -36.03 -4.69 -21.20
CA ASP A 84 -35.25 -3.91 -20.24
C ASP A 84 -34.06 -3.27 -20.97
N PRO A 85 -33.99 -1.92 -21.07
CA PRO A 85 -32.88 -1.24 -21.75
C PRO A 85 -31.52 -1.54 -21.07
N ARG A 86 -31.54 -2.02 -19.83
CA ARG A 86 -30.35 -2.40 -19.05
C ARG A 86 -29.97 -3.87 -19.22
N ALA A 87 -30.77 -4.69 -19.91
CA ALA A 87 -30.49 -6.13 -20.08
C ALA A 87 -29.10 -6.38 -20.66
N LYS A 88 -28.75 -5.66 -21.74
CA LYS A 88 -27.42 -5.75 -22.37
C LYS A 88 -26.29 -5.39 -21.42
N ILE A 89 -26.51 -4.39 -20.55
CA ILE A 89 -25.52 -4.00 -19.56
C ILE A 89 -25.33 -5.12 -18.55
N LYS A 90 -26.44 -5.64 -17.99
CA LYS A 90 -26.44 -6.70 -16.99
C LYS A 90 -25.74 -7.97 -17.50
N ASP A 91 -25.98 -8.35 -18.76
CA ASP A 91 -25.38 -9.54 -19.38
C ASP A 91 -23.85 -9.44 -19.55
N ALA A 92 -23.32 -8.21 -19.63
CA ALA A 92 -21.90 -7.94 -19.73
C ALA A 92 -21.21 -7.73 -18.37
N VAL A 93 -21.96 -7.68 -17.26
CA VAL A 93 -21.39 -7.62 -15.91
C VAL A 93 -21.13 -9.03 -15.39
N VAL A 94 -19.93 -9.25 -14.88
CA VAL A 94 -19.49 -10.56 -14.39
C VAL A 94 -19.07 -10.49 -12.94
N LYS A 95 -19.25 -11.59 -12.22
CA LYS A 95 -18.65 -11.81 -10.91
C LYS A 95 -17.32 -12.50 -11.08
N VAL A 96 -16.28 -11.95 -10.47
CA VAL A 96 -14.94 -12.51 -10.43
C VAL A 96 -14.80 -13.29 -9.12
N HIS A 97 -14.51 -14.59 -9.21
CA HIS A 97 -14.14 -15.42 -8.07
C HIS A 97 -12.63 -15.65 -8.13
N VAL A 98 -11.94 -15.45 -7.01
CA VAL A 98 -10.48 -15.52 -6.95
C VAL A 98 -10.00 -16.34 -5.76
N VAL A 99 -8.91 -17.07 -5.96
CA VAL A 99 -8.07 -17.59 -4.88
C VAL A 99 -6.74 -16.86 -4.94
N GLN A 100 -6.42 -16.11 -3.90
CA GLN A 100 -5.19 -15.32 -3.79
C GLN A 100 -4.18 -16.06 -2.91
N HIS A 101 -2.91 -16.06 -3.30
CA HIS A 101 -1.81 -16.63 -2.54
C HIS A 101 -0.87 -15.52 -2.09
N THR A 102 -0.87 -15.23 -0.79
CA THR A 102 -0.12 -14.11 -0.23
C THR A 102 0.97 -14.60 0.70
N TYR A 103 2.11 -13.90 0.72
CA TYR A 103 3.21 -14.15 1.64
C TYR A 103 3.10 -13.27 2.89
N ASP A 104 3.55 -13.79 4.03
CA ASP A 104 3.84 -12.94 5.19
C ASP A 104 5.09 -12.12 4.90
N THR A 105 4.99 -10.79 4.91
CA THR A 105 6.10 -9.91 4.52
C THR A 105 7.33 -10.08 5.39
N LEU A 106 7.19 -10.20 6.72
CA LEU A 106 8.35 -10.32 7.62
C LEU A 106 8.78 -11.78 7.84
N SER A 107 8.03 -12.73 7.29
CA SER A 107 8.32 -14.16 7.27
C SER A 107 8.05 -14.75 5.87
N PRO A 108 8.77 -14.35 4.80
CA PRO A 108 8.37 -14.64 3.42
C PRO A 108 8.38 -16.13 3.01
N TRP A 109 8.85 -17.01 3.90
CA TRP A 109 8.72 -18.46 3.77
C TRP A 109 7.33 -18.99 4.16
N ASN A 110 6.53 -18.18 4.86
CA ASN A 110 5.13 -18.46 5.19
C ASN A 110 4.21 -17.82 4.15
N SER A 111 3.13 -18.51 3.83
CA SER A 111 2.12 -18.02 2.90
C SER A 111 0.74 -18.55 3.25
N ASP A 112 -0.29 -17.81 2.88
CA ASP A 112 -1.70 -18.20 3.06
C ASP A 112 -2.43 -18.19 1.71
N SER A 113 -3.56 -18.89 1.64
CA SER A 113 -4.44 -18.89 0.47
C SER A 113 -5.85 -18.51 0.86
N GLN A 114 -6.34 -17.41 0.30
CA GLN A 114 -7.62 -16.82 0.67
C GLN A 114 -8.57 -16.78 -0.52
N LYS A 115 -9.85 -17.01 -0.26
CA LYS A 115 -10.91 -16.90 -1.28
C LYS A 115 -11.48 -15.49 -1.24
N GLY A 116 -11.57 -14.87 -2.40
CA GLY A 116 -12.16 -13.56 -2.59
C GLY A 116 -13.17 -13.54 -3.72
N SER A 117 -13.88 -12.43 -3.85
CA SER A 117 -14.70 -12.14 -5.02
C SER A 117 -14.80 -10.64 -5.27
N GLY A 118 -14.93 -10.26 -6.54
CA GLY A 118 -15.20 -8.90 -6.99
C GLY A 118 -16.14 -8.90 -8.19
N SER A 119 -16.23 -7.76 -8.86
CA SER A 119 -17.00 -7.57 -10.08
C SER A 119 -16.09 -7.28 -11.27
N GLY A 120 -16.62 -7.44 -12.48
CA GLY A 120 -15.95 -7.11 -13.71
C GLY A 120 -16.94 -6.74 -14.81
N LEU A 121 -16.42 -6.25 -15.93
CA LEU A 121 -17.18 -5.93 -17.12
C LEU A 121 -16.53 -6.52 -18.37
N ILE A 122 -17.34 -7.07 -19.26
CA ILE A 122 -16.89 -7.53 -20.59
C ILE A 122 -16.79 -6.32 -21.51
N ILE A 123 -15.60 -6.12 -22.08
CA ILE A 123 -15.30 -5.10 -23.09
C ILE A 123 -14.91 -5.77 -24.42
N ALA A 124 -14.57 -4.95 -25.42
CA ALA A 124 -14.14 -5.42 -26.73
C ALA A 124 -13.02 -6.48 -26.65
N ASP A 125 -12.87 -7.26 -27.72
CA ASP A 125 -11.87 -8.32 -27.85
C ASP A 125 -11.99 -9.45 -26.82
N ASN A 126 -13.20 -9.65 -26.28
CA ASN A 126 -13.50 -10.65 -25.26
C ASN A 126 -12.58 -10.54 -24.04
N LEU A 127 -12.29 -9.29 -23.65
CA LEU A 127 -11.55 -8.99 -22.44
C LEU A 127 -12.50 -8.61 -21.31
N ILE A 128 -12.07 -8.86 -20.08
CA ILE A 128 -12.80 -8.49 -18.88
C ILE A 128 -11.97 -7.47 -18.11
N LEU A 129 -12.52 -6.29 -17.85
CA LEU A 129 -11.93 -5.35 -16.91
C LEU A 129 -12.40 -5.65 -15.49
N THR A 130 -11.50 -5.50 -14.53
CA THR A 130 -11.78 -5.51 -13.08
C THR A 130 -10.72 -4.67 -12.38
N ASN A 131 -10.72 -4.64 -11.05
CA ASN A 131 -9.67 -3.98 -10.30
C ASN A 131 -8.41 -4.85 -10.11
N ALA A 132 -7.25 -4.19 -10.00
CA ALA A 132 -6.00 -4.88 -9.70
C ALA A 132 -6.07 -5.58 -8.35
N HIS A 133 -6.61 -4.94 -7.30
CA HIS A 133 -6.69 -5.56 -5.97
C HIS A 133 -7.57 -6.83 -5.93
N VAL A 134 -8.50 -6.99 -6.89
CA VAL A 134 -9.31 -8.21 -7.04
C VAL A 134 -8.49 -9.34 -7.64
N ALA A 135 -7.61 -9.04 -8.60
CA ALA A 135 -6.84 -10.02 -9.36
C ALA A 135 -5.39 -10.22 -8.88
N SER A 136 -4.88 -9.33 -8.01
CA SER A 136 -3.52 -9.39 -7.48
C SER A 136 -3.32 -10.67 -6.68
N ASN A 137 -2.15 -11.28 -6.82
CA ASN A 137 -1.74 -12.53 -6.21
C ASN A 137 -2.65 -13.71 -6.56
N ALA A 138 -3.41 -13.64 -7.66
CA ALA A 138 -4.32 -14.70 -8.05
C ALA A 138 -3.58 -15.97 -8.48
N THR A 139 -3.96 -17.10 -7.88
CA THR A 139 -3.52 -18.45 -8.29
C THR A 139 -4.61 -19.19 -9.07
N PHE A 140 -5.87 -18.78 -8.90
CA PHE A 140 -7.01 -19.33 -9.60
C PHE A 140 -8.10 -18.26 -9.74
N LEU A 141 -8.65 -18.15 -10.94
CA LEU A 141 -9.73 -17.21 -11.27
C LEU A 141 -10.86 -17.94 -11.97
N GLU A 142 -12.09 -17.61 -11.57
CA GLU A 142 -13.29 -17.99 -12.32
C GLU A 142 -14.18 -16.77 -12.54
N ILE A 143 -14.80 -16.73 -13.71
CA ILE A 143 -15.76 -15.72 -14.11
C ILE A 143 -17.14 -16.34 -14.13
N GLN A 144 -18.11 -15.66 -13.51
CA GLN A 144 -19.51 -16.04 -13.53
C GLN A 144 -20.34 -14.90 -14.10
N ARG A 145 -21.09 -15.16 -15.17
CA ARG A 145 -21.98 -14.17 -15.78
C ARG A 145 -23.20 -13.91 -14.90
N HIS A 146 -23.82 -12.75 -15.09
CA HIS A 146 -25.13 -12.47 -14.53
C HIS A 146 -26.15 -13.56 -14.93
N SER A 147 -26.99 -13.97 -13.97
CA SER A 147 -28.06 -14.96 -14.15
C SER A 147 -27.63 -16.36 -14.58
N GLU A 148 -26.33 -16.67 -14.55
CA GLU A 148 -25.80 -18.01 -14.83
C GLU A 148 -25.20 -18.65 -13.57
N THR A 149 -25.24 -19.98 -13.50
CA THR A 149 -24.54 -20.76 -12.46
C THR A 149 -23.20 -21.30 -12.92
N LYS A 150 -22.97 -21.38 -14.23
CA LYS A 150 -21.71 -21.83 -14.82
C LYS A 150 -20.60 -20.85 -14.48
N ARG A 151 -19.43 -21.40 -14.18
CA ARG A 151 -18.20 -20.66 -13.95
C ARG A 151 -17.20 -21.01 -15.02
N TYR A 152 -16.48 -20.00 -15.47
CA TYR A 152 -15.50 -20.10 -16.55
C TYR A 152 -14.13 -19.80 -15.96
N GLU A 153 -13.21 -20.77 -16.03
CA GLU A 153 -11.84 -20.53 -15.62
C GLU A 153 -11.23 -19.39 -16.45
N ALA A 154 -10.48 -18.51 -15.79
CA ALA A 154 -9.88 -17.35 -16.38
C ALA A 154 -8.41 -17.18 -15.98
N GLU A 155 -7.74 -16.31 -16.70
CA GLU A 155 -6.36 -15.90 -16.45
C GLU A 155 -6.25 -14.39 -16.45
N VAL A 156 -5.26 -13.90 -15.71
CA VAL A 156 -4.80 -12.52 -15.79
C VAL A 156 -4.05 -12.35 -17.10
N VAL A 157 -4.46 -11.37 -17.90
CA VAL A 157 -3.72 -10.95 -19.10
C VAL A 157 -2.73 -9.84 -18.72
N TYR A 158 -3.20 -8.81 -18.01
CA TYR A 158 -2.39 -7.68 -17.54
C TYR A 158 -2.92 -7.15 -16.20
N ILE A 159 -2.04 -6.57 -15.38
CA ILE A 159 -2.40 -5.83 -14.16
C ILE A 159 -1.61 -4.54 -14.14
N SER A 160 -2.30 -3.41 -14.02
CA SER A 160 -1.72 -2.12 -13.64
C SER A 160 -2.08 -1.84 -12.19
N HIS A 161 -1.13 -2.03 -11.28
CA HIS A 161 -1.35 -1.80 -9.86
C HIS A 161 -1.57 -0.30 -9.60
N GLU A 162 -0.80 0.57 -10.24
CA GLU A 162 -0.84 2.03 -10.09
C GLU A 162 -2.26 2.58 -10.28
N SER A 163 -2.96 2.09 -11.29
CA SER A 163 -4.33 2.51 -11.62
C SER A 163 -5.42 1.59 -11.07
N ASP A 164 -5.06 0.60 -10.25
CA ASP A 164 -5.97 -0.41 -9.73
C ASP A 164 -6.85 -1.07 -10.81
N LEU A 165 -6.28 -1.39 -11.98
CA LEU A 165 -6.97 -2.05 -13.09
C LEU A 165 -6.31 -3.39 -13.44
N ALA A 166 -7.14 -4.38 -13.79
CA ALA A 166 -6.70 -5.65 -14.34
C ALA A 166 -7.54 -6.04 -15.55
N ILE A 167 -6.88 -6.69 -16.50
CA ILE A 167 -7.48 -7.26 -17.72
C ILE A 167 -7.41 -8.77 -17.59
N LEU A 168 -8.58 -9.42 -17.63
CA LEU A 168 -8.73 -10.86 -17.56
C LEU A 168 -9.28 -11.44 -18.86
N ARG A 169 -9.08 -12.74 -19.06
CA ARG A 169 -9.66 -13.50 -20.16
C ARG A 169 -10.09 -14.88 -19.69
N THR A 170 -11.26 -15.36 -20.14
CA THR A 170 -11.67 -16.74 -19.88
C THR A 170 -10.96 -17.70 -20.83
N LYS A 171 -10.65 -18.91 -20.34
CA LYS A 171 -10.09 -19.99 -21.16
C LYS A 171 -11.11 -20.58 -22.13
N ASP A 172 -12.38 -20.54 -21.75
CA ASP A 172 -13.53 -20.97 -22.57
C ASP A 172 -14.23 -19.72 -23.14
N ALA A 173 -14.09 -19.52 -24.46
CA ALA A 173 -14.66 -18.38 -25.18
C ALA A 173 -16.19 -18.38 -25.22
N SER A 174 -16.85 -19.49 -24.90
CA SER A 174 -18.32 -19.52 -24.80
C SER A 174 -18.87 -18.64 -23.67
N ALA A 175 -18.00 -18.15 -22.77
CA ALA A 175 -18.33 -17.11 -21.78
C ALA A 175 -18.77 -15.79 -22.42
N TYR A 176 -18.43 -15.55 -23.69
CA TYR A 176 -18.76 -14.31 -24.39
C TYR A 176 -19.92 -14.48 -25.38
N ASN A 177 -20.48 -15.69 -25.50
CA ASN A 177 -21.59 -15.95 -26.41
C ASN A 177 -22.82 -15.15 -25.99
N ASP A 178 -23.46 -14.52 -26.98
CA ASP A 178 -24.67 -13.72 -26.83
C ASP A 178 -24.50 -12.52 -25.87
N VAL A 179 -23.26 -12.11 -25.57
CA VAL A 179 -22.95 -10.87 -24.85
C VAL A 179 -22.63 -9.77 -25.84
N THR A 180 -23.24 -8.60 -25.67
CA THR A 180 -22.75 -7.38 -26.32
C THR A 180 -21.74 -6.71 -25.38
N PRO A 181 -20.46 -6.59 -25.75
CA PRO A 181 -19.48 -5.93 -24.91
C PRO A 181 -19.85 -4.46 -24.62
N LEU A 182 -19.44 -3.97 -23.46
CA LEU A 182 -19.69 -2.59 -23.08
C LEU A 182 -18.75 -1.62 -23.78
N GLU A 183 -19.31 -0.49 -24.22
CA GLU A 183 -18.56 0.60 -24.83
C GLU A 183 -18.11 1.62 -23.77
N LEU A 184 -16.86 2.07 -23.88
CA LEU A 184 -16.34 3.17 -23.07
C LEU A 184 -16.88 4.51 -23.57
N GLY A 185 -17.48 5.27 -22.67
CA GLY A 185 -17.90 6.65 -22.86
C GLY A 185 -16.79 7.66 -22.56
N ASP A 186 -17.19 8.92 -22.42
CA ASP A 186 -16.31 10.03 -22.05
C ASP A 186 -16.31 10.22 -20.51
N LEU A 187 -15.33 10.97 -20.00
CA LEU A 187 -15.31 11.38 -18.61
C LEU A 187 -16.59 12.20 -18.32
N PRO A 188 -17.41 11.83 -17.32
CA PRO A 188 -18.70 12.48 -17.10
C PRO A 188 -18.52 13.90 -16.55
N LYS A 189 -19.59 14.69 -16.57
CA LYS A 189 -19.62 16.03 -15.99
C LYS A 189 -20.10 15.97 -14.55
N MET A 190 -19.80 17.02 -13.78
CA MET A 190 -20.39 17.24 -12.47
C MET A 190 -21.92 17.12 -12.52
N GLN A 191 -22.51 16.49 -11.50
CA GLN A 191 -23.95 16.23 -11.36
C GLN A 191 -24.59 15.30 -12.41
N GLN A 192 -23.81 14.73 -13.33
CA GLN A 192 -24.32 13.74 -14.28
C GLN A 192 -24.73 12.45 -13.54
N SER A 193 -25.89 11.89 -13.89
CA SER A 193 -26.38 10.66 -13.27
C SER A 193 -25.55 9.45 -13.67
N VAL A 194 -25.30 8.56 -12.70
CA VAL A 194 -24.53 7.34 -12.86
C VAL A 194 -25.22 6.15 -12.20
N GLU A 195 -25.01 4.97 -12.76
CA GLU A 195 -25.44 3.69 -12.21
C GLU A 195 -24.21 2.79 -12.01
N VAL A 196 -24.03 2.24 -10.81
CA VAL A 196 -22.95 1.31 -10.48
C VAL A 196 -23.49 -0.10 -10.44
N TYR A 197 -22.91 -1.00 -11.23
CA TYR A 197 -23.29 -2.40 -11.30
C TYR A 197 -22.23 -3.28 -10.66
N GLY A 198 -22.63 -4.26 -9.84
CA GLY A 198 -21.69 -5.20 -9.25
C GLY A 198 -22.33 -6.28 -8.40
N PHE A 199 -21.50 -7.12 -7.79
CA PHE A 199 -21.90 -8.26 -6.97
C PHE A 199 -21.41 -8.05 -5.54
N PRO A 200 -22.24 -7.51 -4.63
CA PRO A 200 -21.87 -7.31 -3.24
C PRO A 200 -21.41 -8.61 -2.56
N ILE A 201 -20.55 -8.47 -1.57
CA ILE A 201 -20.03 -9.60 -0.79
C ILE A 201 -21.17 -10.42 -0.17
N GLY A 202 -21.05 -11.76 -0.20
CA GLY A 202 -22.03 -12.68 0.37
C GLY A 202 -23.23 -13.02 -0.53
N GLY A 203 -23.42 -12.35 -1.66
CA GLY A 203 -24.50 -12.63 -2.63
C GLY A 203 -24.00 -13.06 -4.01
N ASN A 204 -24.85 -13.70 -4.81
CA ASN A 204 -24.60 -13.98 -6.24
C ASN A 204 -25.52 -13.19 -7.18
N THR A 205 -26.35 -12.33 -6.60
CA THR A 205 -27.28 -11.47 -7.32
C THR A 205 -26.58 -10.17 -7.70
N LEU A 206 -26.82 -9.72 -8.93
CA LEU A 206 -26.36 -8.42 -9.39
C LEU A 206 -27.09 -7.32 -8.61
N SER A 207 -26.32 -6.35 -8.12
CA SER A 207 -26.79 -5.14 -7.46
C SER A 207 -26.55 -3.95 -8.38
N VAL A 208 -27.48 -2.98 -8.30
CA VAL A 208 -27.38 -1.71 -9.01
C VAL A 208 -27.62 -0.59 -8.00
N THR A 209 -26.68 0.33 -7.88
CA THR A 209 -26.84 1.56 -7.10
C THR A 209 -26.80 2.75 -8.04
N ARG A 210 -27.50 3.82 -7.66
CA ARG A 210 -27.63 5.04 -8.48
C ARG A 210 -27.17 6.24 -7.68
N GLY A 211 -26.66 7.22 -8.40
CA GLY A 211 -26.22 8.50 -7.86
C GLY A 211 -25.89 9.47 -8.97
N VAL A 212 -25.08 10.46 -8.63
CA VAL A 212 -24.53 11.48 -9.51
C VAL A 212 -23.03 11.63 -9.30
N VAL A 213 -22.36 12.26 -10.26
CA VAL A 213 -20.97 12.71 -10.11
C VAL A 213 -20.90 13.88 -9.13
N SER A 214 -20.23 13.65 -8.01
CA SER A 214 -20.08 14.62 -6.92
C SER A 214 -18.78 15.42 -7.00
N ARG A 215 -17.72 14.85 -7.59
CA ARG A 215 -16.41 15.51 -7.75
C ARG A 215 -15.52 14.80 -8.76
N ILE A 216 -14.62 15.54 -9.39
CA ILE A 216 -13.55 15.02 -10.25
C ILE A 216 -12.24 15.67 -9.78
N GLU A 217 -11.32 14.87 -9.25
CA GLU A 217 -10.03 15.37 -8.76
C GLU A 217 -8.98 14.25 -8.73
N LYS A 218 -7.71 14.61 -8.54
CA LYS A 218 -6.70 13.59 -8.26
C LYS A 218 -6.88 13.05 -6.83
N GLN A 219 -6.89 11.73 -6.69
CA GLN A 219 -7.05 11.03 -5.43
C GLN A 219 -5.99 9.95 -5.27
N ASN A 220 -5.67 9.62 -4.02
CA ASN A 220 -4.79 8.50 -3.72
C ASN A 220 -5.58 7.19 -3.86
N TYR A 221 -5.16 6.36 -4.82
CA TYR A 221 -5.74 5.04 -5.04
C TYR A 221 -5.32 4.14 -3.88
N VAL A 222 -6.28 3.55 -3.18
CA VAL A 222 -6.03 2.82 -1.92
C VAL A 222 -5.06 1.66 -2.10
N HIS A 223 -5.09 1.00 -3.27
CA HIS A 223 -4.27 -0.17 -3.57
C HIS A 223 -2.75 0.11 -3.55
N THR A 224 -2.32 1.27 -4.06
CA THR A 224 -0.90 1.60 -4.27
C THR A 224 -0.46 2.94 -3.67
N GLY A 225 -1.41 3.76 -3.22
CA GLY A 225 -1.20 5.15 -2.84
C GLY A 225 -0.84 6.07 -4.02
N GLU A 226 -0.96 5.62 -5.27
CA GLU A 226 -0.74 6.49 -6.43
C GLU A 226 -1.80 7.58 -6.52
N ASN A 227 -1.37 8.78 -6.86
CA ASN A 227 -2.26 9.93 -7.01
C ASN A 227 -2.63 10.09 -8.48
N LEU A 228 -3.83 9.64 -8.85
CA LEU A 228 -4.36 9.70 -10.22
C LEU A 228 -5.75 10.33 -10.21
N ILE A 229 -6.25 10.78 -11.37
CA ILE A 229 -7.62 11.29 -11.47
C ILE A 229 -8.63 10.20 -11.04
N ALA A 230 -9.56 10.56 -10.18
CA ALA A 230 -10.69 9.74 -9.79
C ALA A 230 -11.98 10.56 -9.87
N VAL A 231 -13.10 9.87 -10.00
CA VAL A 231 -14.42 10.50 -9.96
C VAL A 231 -15.16 10.03 -8.73
N GLN A 232 -15.53 11.00 -7.88
CA GLN A 232 -16.36 10.76 -6.71
C GLN A 232 -17.83 10.74 -7.14
N VAL A 233 -18.58 9.77 -6.62
CA VAL A 233 -20.02 9.62 -6.81
C VAL A 233 -20.71 9.48 -5.46
N ASP A 234 -21.97 9.87 -5.37
CA ASP A 234 -22.81 9.65 -4.18
C ASP A 234 -23.61 8.32 -4.24
N ALA A 235 -23.35 7.50 -5.26
CA ALA A 235 -23.84 6.13 -5.34
C ALA A 235 -23.10 5.24 -4.32
N ALA A 236 -23.83 4.38 -3.62
CA ALA A 236 -23.22 3.44 -2.68
C ALA A 236 -22.33 2.43 -3.42
N ILE A 237 -21.04 2.38 -3.05
CA ILE A 237 -20.06 1.39 -3.51
C ILE A 237 -19.62 0.58 -2.28
N ASN A 238 -19.95 -0.71 -2.28
CA ASN A 238 -19.64 -1.64 -1.20
C ASN A 238 -18.65 -2.71 -1.65
N PHE A 239 -18.07 -3.44 -0.70
CA PHE A 239 -17.26 -4.62 -0.99
C PHE A 239 -17.96 -5.58 -1.94
N GLY A 240 -17.23 -6.00 -2.97
CA GLY A 240 -17.73 -6.87 -4.04
C GLY A 240 -18.17 -6.12 -5.30
N ASN A 241 -18.62 -4.85 -5.21
CA ASN A 241 -18.92 -4.04 -6.40
C ASN A 241 -17.66 -3.53 -7.11
N SER A 242 -16.53 -3.46 -6.40
CA SER A 242 -15.22 -3.12 -6.96
C SER A 242 -14.93 -3.94 -8.21
N GLY A 243 -14.52 -3.25 -9.28
CA GLY A 243 -14.23 -3.81 -10.59
C GLY A 243 -15.43 -3.81 -11.54
N GLY A 244 -16.64 -3.57 -11.03
CA GLY A 244 -17.86 -3.47 -11.82
C GLY A 244 -17.97 -2.14 -12.59
N PRO A 245 -18.80 -2.08 -13.65
CA PRO A 245 -18.92 -0.88 -14.45
C PRO A 245 -19.74 0.21 -13.75
N VAL A 246 -19.32 1.46 -13.92
CA VAL A 246 -20.13 2.64 -13.69
C VAL A 246 -20.63 3.16 -15.03
N ILE A 247 -21.94 3.27 -15.17
CA ILE A 247 -22.63 3.59 -16.42
C ILE A 247 -23.27 4.97 -16.37
N SER A 248 -23.13 5.74 -17.44
CA SER A 248 -23.94 6.93 -17.72
C SER A 248 -24.31 6.95 -19.20
N ASP A 249 -25.55 7.33 -19.51
CA ASP A 249 -26.09 7.36 -20.89
C ASP A 249 -25.85 6.05 -21.67
N GLY A 250 -25.93 4.90 -20.98
CA GLY A 250 -25.74 3.58 -21.56
C GLY A 250 -24.28 3.20 -21.86
N LYS A 251 -23.30 4.03 -21.50
CA LYS A 251 -21.87 3.79 -21.71
C LYS A 251 -21.11 3.72 -20.39
N VAL A 252 -19.99 3.00 -20.40
CA VAL A 252 -19.07 2.92 -19.24
C VAL A 252 -18.35 4.25 -19.07
N VAL A 253 -18.55 4.91 -17.94
CA VAL A 253 -17.85 6.16 -17.56
C VAL A 253 -16.76 5.92 -16.51
N GLY A 254 -16.69 4.72 -15.95
CA GLY A 254 -15.59 4.29 -15.09
C GLY A 254 -15.74 2.86 -14.57
N VAL A 255 -14.78 2.43 -13.77
CA VAL A 255 -14.81 1.18 -13.01
C VAL A 255 -14.93 1.51 -11.53
N ALA A 256 -15.91 0.91 -10.84
CA ALA A 256 -16.13 1.12 -9.43
C ALA A 256 -14.88 0.72 -8.64
N MET A 257 -14.44 1.60 -7.75
CA MET A 257 -13.26 1.40 -6.92
C MET A 257 -13.64 1.54 -5.46
N GLN A 258 -12.98 0.76 -4.61
CA GLN A 258 -13.16 0.88 -3.17
C GLN A 258 -12.59 2.22 -2.67
N SER A 259 -13.39 2.98 -1.93
CA SER A 259 -12.90 4.10 -1.12
C SER A 259 -12.32 3.57 0.20
N GLY A 260 -11.33 4.25 0.77
CA GLY A 260 -10.88 3.92 2.13
C GLY A 260 -12.05 3.87 3.12
N PHE A 261 -11.94 3.00 4.14
CA PHE A 261 -12.90 2.95 5.23
C PHE A 261 -12.96 4.34 5.88
N LEU A 262 -14.15 4.95 6.00
CA LEU A 262 -14.56 5.95 7.02
C LEU A 262 -15.59 7.01 6.54
N THR A 263 -16.16 6.92 5.33
CA THR A 263 -17.24 7.86 4.93
C THR A 263 -18.42 7.15 4.28
N GLU A 264 -19.61 7.30 4.87
CA GLU A 264 -20.87 6.86 4.29
C GLU A 264 -21.19 7.68 3.02
N ASN A 265 -21.82 7.06 2.02
CA ASN A 265 -22.29 7.69 0.77
C ASN A 265 -21.20 8.40 -0.08
N ILE A 266 -19.96 7.92 -0.01
CA ILE A 266 -18.88 8.36 -0.91
C ILE A 266 -18.35 7.14 -1.64
N GLY A 267 -18.60 7.08 -2.95
CA GLY A 267 -17.97 6.12 -3.85
C GLY A 267 -16.91 6.80 -4.72
N TYR A 268 -15.92 6.04 -5.16
CA TYR A 268 -15.00 6.48 -6.22
C TYR A 268 -15.05 5.52 -7.41
N MET A 269 -14.74 6.05 -8.58
CA MET A 269 -14.50 5.25 -9.76
C MET A 269 -13.22 5.67 -10.48
N ILE A 270 -12.59 4.69 -11.10
CA ILE A 270 -11.47 4.84 -12.02
C ILE A 270 -12.07 5.28 -13.37
N PRO A 271 -11.83 6.52 -13.83
CA PRO A 271 -12.55 7.06 -14.97
C PRO A 271 -12.00 6.57 -16.30
N THR A 272 -12.78 6.74 -17.37
CA THR A 272 -12.41 6.28 -18.72
C THR A 272 -11.07 6.77 -19.26
N PRO A 273 -10.53 7.99 -18.95
CA PRO A 273 -9.19 8.35 -19.39
C PRO A 273 -8.11 7.40 -18.87
N ILE A 274 -8.21 6.98 -17.59
CA ILE A 274 -7.29 6.01 -16.98
C ILE A 274 -7.47 4.62 -17.60
N ILE A 275 -8.72 4.20 -17.83
CA ILE A 275 -8.99 2.92 -18.50
C ILE A 275 -8.37 2.90 -19.92
N ARG A 276 -8.52 4.00 -20.68
CA ARG A 276 -7.95 4.12 -22.04
C ARG A 276 -6.43 4.18 -22.03
N HIS A 277 -5.84 4.79 -21.01
CA HIS A 277 -4.39 4.79 -20.80
C HIS A 277 -3.89 3.35 -20.67
N VAL A 278 -4.44 2.58 -19.72
CA VAL A 278 -4.05 1.17 -19.52
C VAL A 278 -4.30 0.32 -20.76
N LEU A 279 -5.44 0.46 -21.44
CA LEU A 279 -5.72 -0.28 -22.68
C LEU A 279 -4.78 0.10 -23.83
N THR A 280 -4.13 1.26 -23.76
CA THR A 280 -3.13 1.68 -24.75
C THR A 280 -1.75 1.17 -24.38
N ASP A 281 -1.36 1.30 -23.10
CA ASP A 281 -0.13 0.79 -22.50
C ASP A 281 0.08 -0.69 -22.88
N VAL A 282 -0.94 -1.53 -22.67
CA VAL A 282 -0.83 -2.98 -22.88
C VAL A 282 -0.80 -3.46 -24.33
N LYS A 283 -0.88 -2.56 -25.32
CA LYS A 283 -0.92 -2.96 -26.74
C LYS A 283 0.38 -3.59 -27.23
N ASP A 284 1.51 -3.24 -26.64
CA ASP A 284 2.82 -3.81 -26.98
C ASP A 284 3.12 -5.11 -26.22
N GLY A 285 2.21 -5.51 -25.33
CA GLY A 285 2.31 -6.71 -24.51
C GLY A 285 2.95 -6.50 -23.14
N LYS A 286 3.18 -5.26 -22.70
CA LYS A 286 3.74 -4.92 -21.39
C LYS A 286 2.86 -3.93 -20.64
N VAL A 287 3.08 -3.82 -19.34
CA VAL A 287 2.49 -2.77 -18.52
C VAL A 287 3.65 -1.88 -18.10
N ASP A 288 3.76 -0.68 -18.70
CA ASP A 288 4.82 0.26 -18.35
C ASP A 288 4.39 1.18 -17.19
N GLY A 289 3.10 1.50 -17.10
CA GLY A 289 2.53 2.35 -16.06
C GLY A 289 2.64 3.85 -16.35
N TYR A 290 2.84 4.66 -15.31
CA TYR A 290 2.79 6.12 -15.39
C TYR A 290 4.18 6.73 -15.31
N GLY A 291 4.57 7.47 -16.36
CA GLY A 291 5.91 8.05 -16.45
C GLY A 291 6.11 9.30 -15.60
N PHE A 292 7.35 9.53 -15.18
CA PHE A 292 7.71 10.69 -14.38
C PHE A 292 8.70 11.62 -15.11
N HIS A 293 8.44 12.92 -15.00
CA HIS A 293 9.17 13.96 -15.70
C HIS A 293 10.48 14.38 -14.99
N GLY A 294 10.64 14.08 -13.69
CA GLY A 294 11.93 14.19 -13.01
C GLY A 294 12.14 15.37 -12.05
N PHE A 295 11.13 16.18 -11.73
CA PHE A 295 11.28 17.27 -10.75
C PHE A 295 10.06 17.41 -9.82
N LEU A 296 10.20 18.19 -8.74
CA LEU A 296 9.08 18.64 -7.90
C LEU A 296 9.01 20.17 -7.88
N ALA A 297 7.80 20.70 -7.86
CA ALA A 297 7.52 22.12 -7.82
C ALA A 297 6.56 22.46 -6.65
N GLN A 298 6.71 23.66 -6.10
CA GLN A 298 5.89 24.19 -5.01
C GLN A 298 4.99 25.32 -5.50
N SER A 299 3.85 25.51 -4.84
CA SER A 299 2.92 26.60 -5.14
C SER A 299 3.55 27.98 -4.93
N MET A 300 3.10 28.97 -5.71
CA MET A 300 3.55 30.36 -5.67
C MET A 300 2.43 31.34 -5.30
N GLU A 301 1.48 30.92 -4.46
CA GLU A 301 0.37 31.78 -4.01
C GLU A 301 0.85 32.99 -3.19
N ASN A 302 2.00 32.88 -2.52
CA ASN A 302 2.61 33.97 -1.77
C ASN A 302 3.10 35.11 -2.71
N PRO A 303 2.51 36.32 -2.64
CA PRO A 303 2.91 37.43 -3.50
C PRO A 303 4.37 37.90 -3.33
N ALA A 304 4.96 37.70 -2.15
CA ALA A 304 6.38 37.99 -1.94
C ALA A 304 7.28 37.02 -2.72
N MET A 305 6.89 35.76 -2.85
CA MET A 305 7.62 34.77 -3.64
C MET A 305 7.58 35.17 -5.12
N ARG A 306 6.40 35.47 -5.67
CA ARG A 306 6.27 35.92 -7.07
C ARG A 306 7.12 37.15 -7.38
N ARG A 307 7.06 38.18 -6.51
CA ARG A 307 7.89 39.40 -6.66
C ARG A 307 9.39 39.11 -6.58
N LYS A 308 9.83 38.22 -5.67
CA LYS A 308 11.24 37.83 -5.55
C LYS A 308 11.77 37.20 -6.83
N TYR A 309 10.94 36.38 -7.48
CA TYR A 309 11.31 35.67 -8.70
C TYR A 309 10.94 36.43 -9.99
N GLY A 310 10.41 37.65 -9.87
CA GLY A 310 10.16 38.55 -11.01
C GLY A 310 8.94 38.21 -11.85
N LEU A 311 7.96 37.47 -11.31
CA LEU A 311 6.67 37.26 -11.98
C LEU A 311 5.89 38.58 -12.04
N SER A 312 5.34 38.89 -13.21
CA SER A 312 4.35 39.95 -13.35
C SER A 312 2.99 39.51 -12.78
N ASP A 313 2.07 40.46 -12.60
CA ASP A 313 0.76 40.19 -11.98
C ASP A 313 -0.15 39.27 -12.82
N ASP A 314 0.11 39.16 -14.13
CA ASP A 314 -0.58 38.29 -15.07
C ASP A 314 0.04 36.88 -15.20
N GLN A 315 1.26 36.71 -14.68
CA GLN A 315 1.97 35.44 -14.67
C GLN A 315 1.63 34.60 -13.43
N THR A 316 1.55 33.29 -13.67
CA THR A 316 1.32 32.28 -12.65
C THR A 316 2.23 31.09 -12.90
N GLY A 317 2.44 30.28 -11.88
CA GLY A 317 3.20 29.05 -12.03
C GLY A 317 3.63 28.43 -10.71
N MET A 318 4.51 27.43 -10.82
CA MET A 318 5.06 26.70 -9.69
C MET A 318 6.58 26.76 -9.68
N LEU A 319 7.17 26.92 -8.50
CA LEU A 319 8.62 27.03 -8.32
C LEU A 319 9.26 25.65 -8.18
N VAL A 320 10.16 25.28 -9.10
CA VAL A 320 10.94 24.04 -9.03
C VAL A 320 11.86 24.08 -7.82
N HIS A 321 11.76 23.08 -6.94
CA HIS A 321 12.55 22.99 -5.70
C HIS A 321 13.34 21.69 -5.56
N LYS A 322 13.09 20.67 -6.40
CA LYS A 322 13.87 19.43 -6.47
C LYS A 322 13.96 18.96 -7.90
N VAL A 323 15.12 18.52 -8.34
CA VAL A 323 15.32 17.80 -9.61
C VAL A 323 15.99 16.47 -9.26
N TYR A 324 15.41 15.37 -9.72
CA TYR A 324 15.93 14.02 -9.45
C TYR A 324 17.15 13.76 -10.34
N GLU A 325 18.21 13.19 -9.75
CA GLU A 325 19.38 12.75 -10.51
C GLU A 325 19.02 11.65 -11.50
N ASN A 326 19.70 11.63 -12.64
CA ASN A 326 19.46 10.67 -13.73
C ASN A 326 18.02 10.63 -14.27
N SER A 327 17.21 11.66 -13.97
CA SER A 327 15.86 11.79 -14.49
C SER A 327 15.82 12.57 -15.81
N PRO A 328 14.70 12.56 -16.55
CA PRO A 328 14.55 13.32 -17.79
C PRO A 328 14.80 14.83 -17.65
N ALA A 329 14.45 15.39 -16.49
CA ALA A 329 14.66 16.80 -16.14
C ALA A 329 16.12 17.14 -15.81
N TYR A 330 16.94 16.15 -15.45
CA TYR A 330 18.31 16.36 -15.01
C TYR A 330 19.15 17.07 -16.09
N GLY A 331 19.76 18.20 -15.72
CA GLY A 331 20.53 19.05 -16.63
C GLY A 331 19.71 19.92 -17.59
N LYS A 332 18.37 19.76 -17.65
CA LYS A 332 17.46 20.56 -18.49
C LYS A 332 16.65 21.56 -17.68
N VAL A 333 16.17 21.15 -16.51
CA VAL A 333 15.45 21.96 -15.52
C VAL A 333 16.38 22.21 -14.32
N GLN A 334 16.23 23.36 -13.67
CA GLN A 334 17.05 23.80 -12.55
C GLN A 334 16.17 24.18 -11.36
N ILE A 335 16.69 23.96 -10.15
CA ILE A 335 16.09 24.52 -8.94
C ILE A 335 16.03 26.04 -9.08
N GLY A 336 14.85 26.62 -8.87
CA GLY A 336 14.61 28.05 -9.07
C GLY A 336 13.87 28.40 -10.37
N ASP A 337 13.75 27.47 -11.32
CA ASP A 337 12.88 27.64 -12.47
C ASP A 337 11.42 27.72 -12.04
N ILE A 338 10.59 28.44 -12.80
CA ILE A 338 9.15 28.53 -12.55
C ILE A 338 8.42 27.93 -13.73
N VAL A 339 7.66 26.86 -13.48
CA VAL A 339 6.85 26.20 -14.49
C VAL A 339 5.56 26.97 -14.65
N THR A 340 5.34 27.51 -15.86
CA THR A 340 4.22 28.40 -16.19
C THR A 340 3.17 27.73 -17.06
N GLU A 341 3.57 26.75 -17.88
CA GLU A 341 2.66 25.95 -18.71
C GLU A 341 3.12 24.50 -18.79
N ILE A 342 2.16 23.59 -18.97
CA ILE A 342 2.32 22.16 -19.26
C ILE A 342 1.47 21.80 -20.49
N ASP A 343 2.10 21.30 -21.56
CA ASP A 343 1.48 21.07 -22.87
C ASP A 343 0.61 22.23 -23.38
N GLY A 344 1.10 23.45 -23.19
CA GLY A 344 0.41 24.68 -23.57
C GLY A 344 -0.77 25.07 -22.68
N HIS A 345 -1.03 24.33 -21.59
CA HIS A 345 -2.01 24.70 -20.59
C HIS A 345 -1.35 25.51 -19.47
N LYS A 346 -1.93 26.68 -19.17
CA LYS A 346 -1.46 27.58 -18.13
C LYS A 346 -1.58 26.93 -16.75
N ILE A 347 -0.50 26.99 -15.97
CA ILE A 347 -0.46 26.52 -14.58
C ILE A 347 -0.73 27.70 -13.63
N GLU A 348 -1.72 27.55 -12.77
CA GLU A 348 -2.07 28.52 -11.74
C GLU A 348 -1.11 28.46 -10.54
N ASN A 349 -1.11 29.50 -9.71
CA ASN A 349 -0.18 29.61 -8.57
C ASN A 349 -0.34 28.49 -7.52
N ASN A 350 -1.51 27.85 -7.46
CA ASN A 350 -1.79 26.70 -6.59
C ASN A 350 -1.40 25.35 -7.23
N GLY A 351 -0.85 25.35 -8.45
CA GLY A 351 -0.47 24.16 -9.19
C GLY A 351 -1.59 23.46 -9.94
N THR A 352 -2.75 24.11 -10.08
CA THR A 352 -3.86 23.59 -10.88
C THR A 352 -3.83 24.12 -12.31
N VAL A 353 -4.50 23.42 -13.21
CA VAL A 353 -4.70 23.75 -14.61
C VAL A 353 -6.18 23.62 -14.93
N GLU A 354 -6.71 24.55 -15.72
CA GLU A 354 -8.07 24.44 -16.25
C GLU A 354 -8.13 23.32 -17.30
N PHE A 355 -8.81 22.21 -16.99
CA PHE A 355 -8.94 21.06 -17.90
C PHE A 355 -10.31 21.01 -18.60
N ARG A 356 -11.30 21.73 -18.05
CA ARG A 356 -12.60 22.03 -18.67
C ARG A 356 -13.02 23.44 -18.27
N PRO A 357 -13.93 24.10 -19.00
CA PRO A 357 -14.39 25.43 -18.67
C PRO A 357 -14.86 25.55 -17.22
N GLY A 358 -14.12 26.28 -16.39
CA GLY A 358 -14.40 26.48 -14.97
C GLY A 358 -14.07 25.30 -14.05
N GLU A 359 -13.47 24.22 -14.54
CA GLU A 359 -13.01 23.08 -13.74
C GLU A 359 -11.49 22.98 -13.77
N PHE A 360 -10.88 22.96 -12.58
CA PHE A 360 -9.43 22.92 -12.39
C PHE A 360 -9.01 21.59 -11.78
N ILE A 361 -7.89 21.06 -12.23
CA ILE A 361 -7.28 19.84 -11.71
C ILE A 361 -5.79 20.08 -11.48
N ASP A 362 -5.15 19.28 -10.62
CA ASP A 362 -3.71 19.32 -10.45
C ASP A 362 -2.98 19.12 -11.79
N HIS A 363 -1.97 19.96 -12.06
CA HIS A 363 -1.21 19.96 -13.32
C HIS A 363 -0.62 18.60 -13.68
N THR A 364 -0.28 17.76 -12.70
CA THR A 364 0.29 16.44 -12.97
C THR A 364 -0.68 15.51 -13.70
N HIS A 365 -1.98 15.81 -13.73
CA HIS A 365 -2.94 15.08 -14.56
C HIS A 365 -2.51 15.00 -16.03
N TYR A 366 -1.96 16.08 -16.59
CA TYR A 366 -1.49 16.09 -17.98
C TYR A 366 -0.27 15.19 -18.19
N ILE A 367 0.54 14.98 -17.15
CA ILE A 367 1.64 14.02 -17.16
C ILE A 367 1.10 12.60 -17.17
N ASP A 368 0.11 12.32 -16.30
CA ASP A 368 -0.48 11.00 -16.16
C ASP A 368 -1.17 10.50 -17.44
N MET A 369 -1.62 11.41 -18.32
CA MET A 369 -2.28 11.06 -19.58
C MET A 369 -1.32 10.64 -20.70
N HIS A 370 -0.02 10.85 -20.51
CA HIS A 370 1.01 10.40 -21.45
C HIS A 370 1.44 8.95 -21.18
N GLN A 371 1.85 8.26 -22.24
CA GLN A 371 2.50 6.96 -22.14
C GLN A 371 4.00 7.13 -21.84
N ILE A 372 4.60 6.13 -21.19
CA ILE A 372 6.06 6.08 -21.07
C ILE A 372 6.69 6.04 -22.47
N GLY A 373 7.76 6.80 -22.66
CA GLY A 373 8.41 7.04 -23.94
C GLY A 373 7.92 8.28 -24.69
N GLU A 374 6.73 8.80 -24.36
CA GLU A 374 6.27 10.09 -24.90
C GLU A 374 7.01 11.26 -24.25
N SER A 375 6.91 12.44 -24.85
CA SER A 375 7.51 13.67 -24.31
C SER A 375 6.45 14.68 -23.95
N ILE A 376 6.63 15.30 -22.79
CA ILE A 376 5.78 16.37 -22.30
C ILE A 376 6.50 17.72 -22.41
N ALA A 377 5.76 18.76 -22.79
CA ALA A 377 6.30 20.10 -22.98
C ALA A 377 6.05 20.99 -21.76
N PHE A 378 7.10 21.56 -21.19
CA PHE A 378 7.03 22.54 -20.11
C PHE A 378 7.51 23.90 -20.56
N LYS A 379 6.72 24.95 -20.32
CA LYS A 379 7.18 26.32 -20.44
C LYS A 379 7.66 26.81 -19.08
N ILE A 380 8.94 27.11 -18.97
CA ILE A 380 9.57 27.56 -17.74
C ILE A 380 10.05 29.02 -17.85
N LEU A 381 10.08 29.72 -16.73
CA LEU A 381 10.74 31.01 -16.57
C LEU A 381 12.04 30.81 -15.81
N ARG A 382 13.17 31.10 -16.47
CA ARG A 382 14.52 31.03 -15.87
C ARG A 382 15.17 32.40 -15.98
N ASN A 383 15.48 33.01 -14.83
CA ASN A 383 16.06 34.37 -14.77
C ASN A 383 15.24 35.41 -15.57
N GLY A 384 13.91 35.30 -15.53
CA GLY A 384 13.00 36.18 -16.27
C GLY A 384 12.89 35.91 -17.77
N GLN A 385 13.55 34.87 -18.29
CA GLN A 385 13.43 34.45 -19.69
C GLN A 385 12.62 33.18 -19.82
N GLU A 386 11.64 33.18 -20.73
CA GLU A 386 10.84 31.99 -21.04
C GLU A 386 11.67 30.98 -21.84
N GLN A 387 11.54 29.71 -21.49
CA GLN A 387 12.16 28.59 -22.19
C GLN A 387 11.15 27.46 -22.32
N LEU A 388 11.14 26.80 -23.49
CA LEU A 388 10.38 25.57 -23.70
C LEU A 388 11.31 24.37 -23.48
N VAL A 389 10.92 23.44 -22.62
CA VAL A 389 11.68 22.25 -22.29
C VAL A 389 10.80 21.03 -22.55
N ASN A 390 11.25 20.14 -23.45
CA ASN A 390 10.58 18.87 -23.71
C ASN A 390 11.28 17.76 -22.92
N LEU A 391 10.52 17.05 -22.10
CA LEU A 391 11.02 15.98 -21.23
C LEU A 391 10.40 14.65 -21.65
N PRO A 392 11.20 13.64 -22.08
CA PRO A 392 10.68 12.30 -22.30
C PRO A 392 10.31 11.68 -20.96
N LEU A 393 9.18 11.00 -20.87
CA LEU A 393 8.81 10.22 -19.69
C LEU A 393 9.45 8.84 -19.79
N ASP A 394 10.16 8.38 -18.76
CA ASP A 394 10.96 7.15 -18.85
C ASP A 394 10.53 6.02 -17.92
N LYS A 395 10.29 6.32 -16.64
CA LYS A 395 9.87 5.33 -15.63
C LYS A 395 9.02 5.98 -14.53
N PRO A 396 8.31 5.18 -13.72
CA PRO A 396 7.52 5.69 -12.61
C PRO A 396 8.33 6.47 -11.59
N GLY A 397 7.72 7.51 -11.01
CA GLY A 397 8.39 8.45 -10.10
C GLY A 397 8.97 7.77 -8.86
N LYS A 398 8.24 6.80 -8.30
CA LYS A 398 8.67 6.02 -7.13
C LYS A 398 9.93 5.18 -7.41
N GLU A 399 10.27 4.91 -8.66
CA GLU A 399 11.53 4.21 -8.99
C GLU A 399 12.77 5.07 -8.81
N TYR A 400 12.62 6.39 -8.70
CA TYR A 400 13.70 7.34 -8.36
C TYR A 400 13.96 7.45 -6.84
N LEU A 401 13.20 6.71 -6.03
CA LEU A 401 13.38 6.64 -4.58
C LEU A 401 14.25 5.45 -4.19
N LEU A 402 14.98 5.63 -3.10
CA LEU A 402 15.82 4.58 -2.51
C LEU A 402 14.95 3.43 -1.99
N VAL A 403 13.87 3.76 -1.28
CA VAL A 403 12.86 2.79 -0.84
C VAL A 403 11.89 2.55 -2.00
N LYS A 404 11.86 1.31 -2.49
CA LYS A 404 10.98 0.91 -3.59
C LYS A 404 9.52 0.77 -3.12
N PRO A 405 8.53 0.99 -4.01
CA PRO A 405 7.12 0.85 -3.68
C PRO A 405 6.74 -0.60 -3.34
N ASN A 406 5.50 -0.79 -2.91
CA ASN A 406 4.91 -2.10 -2.65
C ASN A 406 5.04 -3.02 -3.87
N GLN A 407 5.30 -4.29 -3.62
CA GLN A 407 5.53 -5.30 -4.64
C GLN A 407 4.43 -6.35 -4.60
N TYR A 408 3.92 -6.69 -5.78
CA TYR A 408 2.80 -7.62 -5.95
C TYR A 408 3.23 -8.84 -6.77
N ASP A 409 2.44 -9.91 -6.68
CA ASP A 409 2.55 -11.11 -7.52
C ASP A 409 3.91 -11.84 -7.43
N LYS A 410 4.67 -11.58 -6.36
CA LYS A 410 5.95 -12.25 -6.11
C LYS A 410 6.22 -12.45 -4.63
N GLN A 411 7.07 -13.43 -4.35
CA GLN A 411 7.60 -13.65 -3.01
C GLN A 411 8.55 -12.49 -2.63
N PRO A 412 8.41 -11.90 -1.43
CA PRO A 412 9.40 -10.94 -0.93
C PRO A 412 10.80 -11.54 -0.87
N THR A 413 11.80 -10.78 -1.32
CA THR A 413 13.21 -11.19 -1.26
C THR A 413 13.68 -11.26 0.18
N TYR A 414 14.33 -12.36 0.57
CA TYR A 414 14.92 -12.50 1.91
C TYR A 414 16.15 -13.42 1.90
N PHE A 415 17.00 -13.23 2.90
CA PHE A 415 18.14 -14.11 3.18
C PHE A 415 18.32 -14.30 4.68
N ILE A 416 18.60 -15.53 5.11
CA ILE A 416 18.83 -15.90 6.51
C ILE A 416 20.26 -16.40 6.67
N PHE A 417 21.00 -15.87 7.63
CA PHE A 417 22.35 -16.36 7.96
C PHE A 417 22.56 -16.37 9.47
N GLY A 418 22.84 -17.55 10.05
CA GLY A 418 23.02 -17.68 11.50
C GLY A 418 21.77 -17.30 12.29
N GLY A 419 20.58 -17.46 11.70
CA GLY A 419 19.29 -17.03 12.26
C GLY A 419 18.95 -15.54 12.09
N LEU A 420 19.85 -14.71 11.59
CA LEU A 420 19.58 -13.30 11.27
C LEU A 420 18.79 -13.22 9.94
N VAL A 421 17.65 -12.51 9.92
CA VAL A 421 16.75 -12.42 8.76
C VAL A 421 16.87 -11.06 8.08
N PHE A 422 17.37 -11.05 6.84
CA PHE A 422 17.64 -9.85 6.06
C PHE A 422 16.69 -9.72 4.89
N MET A 423 16.32 -8.47 4.57
CA MET A 423 15.50 -8.10 3.42
C MET A 423 16.01 -6.79 2.79
N PRO A 424 15.75 -6.54 1.49
CA PRO A 424 15.82 -5.19 0.97
C PRO A 424 14.71 -4.35 1.62
N LEU A 425 15.03 -3.10 1.98
CA LEU A 425 14.04 -2.18 2.50
C LEU A 425 13.16 -1.66 1.34
N ASN A 426 11.87 -1.99 1.40
CA ASN A 426 10.83 -1.47 0.52
C ASN A 426 9.62 -1.03 1.35
N GLN A 427 8.58 -0.50 0.68
CA GLN A 427 7.38 -0.03 1.34
C GLN A 427 6.62 -1.15 2.07
N ASP A 428 6.55 -2.38 1.52
CA ASP A 428 5.89 -3.52 2.18
C ASP A 428 6.52 -3.83 3.55
N VAL A 429 7.85 -3.82 3.60
CA VAL A 429 8.60 -4.08 4.83
C VAL A 429 8.32 -2.96 5.85
N ILE A 430 8.27 -1.70 5.42
CA ILE A 430 7.94 -0.55 6.29
C ILE A 430 6.51 -0.64 6.83
N ASP A 431 5.54 -0.94 5.96
CA ASP A 431 4.12 -1.03 6.31
C ASP A 431 3.84 -2.19 7.29
N SER A 432 4.71 -3.22 7.27
CA SER A 432 4.61 -4.39 8.15
C SER A 432 5.28 -4.21 9.51
N MET A 433 5.98 -3.08 9.77
CA MET A 433 6.64 -2.83 11.06
C MET A 433 5.65 -2.34 12.12
N ASP A 434 5.92 -2.69 13.39
CA ASP A 434 5.27 -2.09 14.55
C ASP A 434 5.77 -0.64 14.76
N GLY A 435 5.25 0.27 13.93
CA GLY A 435 5.73 1.64 13.82
C GLY A 435 7.04 1.74 13.04
N THR A 436 7.27 2.89 12.41
CA THR A 436 8.47 3.12 11.58
C THR A 436 9.50 3.93 12.37
N PRO A 437 10.70 3.38 12.64
CA PRO A 437 11.81 4.16 13.21
C PRO A 437 12.12 5.39 12.33
N ALA A 438 12.35 6.55 12.95
CA ALA A 438 12.58 7.81 12.22
C ALA A 438 13.72 7.71 11.19
N ARG A 439 14.79 6.97 11.51
CA ARG A 439 15.91 6.72 10.59
C ARG A 439 15.51 5.95 9.33
N ILE A 440 14.53 5.05 9.42
CA ILE A 440 13.99 4.29 8.29
C ILE A 440 13.01 5.16 7.51
N GLY A 441 12.13 5.87 8.21
CA GLY A 441 11.18 6.79 7.59
C GLY A 441 11.84 7.92 6.81
N ALA A 442 13.05 8.36 7.19
CA ALA A 442 13.80 9.36 6.43
C ALA A 442 14.24 8.86 5.04
N LEU A 443 14.55 7.55 4.91
CA LEU A 443 15.02 6.95 3.66
C LEU A 443 13.95 6.95 2.55
N THR A 444 12.66 7.08 2.89
CA THR A 444 11.58 7.11 1.90
C THR A 444 11.60 8.36 1.02
N TYR A 445 12.33 9.41 1.43
CA TYR A 445 12.51 10.65 0.68
C TYR A 445 13.85 10.73 -0.06
N GLU A 446 14.75 9.77 0.19
CA GLU A 446 16.08 9.71 -0.41
C GLU A 446 16.04 9.11 -1.81
N SER A 447 17.00 9.51 -2.64
CA SER A 447 17.22 8.95 -3.98
C SER A 447 18.43 8.01 -3.95
N PRO A 448 18.42 6.93 -4.76
CA PRO A 448 19.57 6.05 -4.87
C PRO A 448 20.73 6.78 -5.56
N ASP A 449 21.97 6.40 -5.21
CA ASP A 449 23.18 6.89 -5.86
C ASP A 449 24.13 5.74 -6.25
N GLU A 450 25.32 6.07 -6.75
CA GLU A 450 26.32 5.08 -7.16
C GLU A 450 26.78 4.17 -6.00
N LYS A 451 26.74 4.68 -4.76
CA LYS A 451 27.21 4.01 -3.55
C LYS A 451 26.10 3.22 -2.86
N ARG A 452 24.84 3.61 -3.00
CA ARG A 452 23.68 2.98 -2.37
C ARG A 452 22.47 3.06 -3.28
N SER A 453 22.13 1.93 -3.90
CA SER A 453 20.91 1.78 -4.70
C SER A 453 19.76 1.12 -3.96
N GLU A 454 20.03 0.39 -2.88
CA GLU A 454 19.02 -0.15 -1.95
C GLU A 454 19.55 -0.12 -0.51
N ALA A 455 18.65 -0.10 0.46
CA ALA A 455 19.00 -0.29 1.87
C ALA A 455 18.74 -1.74 2.29
N VAL A 456 19.65 -2.31 3.09
CA VAL A 456 19.51 -3.65 3.66
C VAL A 456 19.07 -3.54 5.11
N ILE A 457 18.08 -4.32 5.50
CA ILE A 457 17.53 -4.32 6.85
C ILE A 457 17.54 -5.73 7.44
N LEU A 458 18.01 -5.85 8.68
CA LEU A 458 17.71 -6.98 9.55
C LEU A 458 16.32 -6.77 10.12
N THR A 459 15.34 -7.55 9.67
CA THR A 459 13.96 -7.39 10.12
C THR A 459 13.74 -8.07 11.47
N LYS A 460 14.35 -9.24 11.69
CA LYS A 460 14.29 -9.98 12.95
C LYS A 460 15.41 -11.00 13.09
N VAL A 461 15.50 -11.58 14.28
CA VAL A 461 16.41 -12.71 14.59
C VAL A 461 15.59 -13.93 14.97
N LEU A 462 15.94 -15.09 14.41
CA LEU A 462 15.48 -16.41 14.82
C LEU A 462 16.41 -16.92 15.94
N PRO A 463 15.99 -16.91 17.21
CA PRO A 463 16.90 -17.17 18.32
C PRO A 463 17.56 -18.55 18.26
N ALA A 464 18.88 -18.58 18.40
CA ALA A 464 19.72 -19.76 18.42
C ALA A 464 20.95 -19.52 19.31
N ASP A 465 21.67 -20.58 19.64
CA ASP A 465 22.88 -20.48 20.47
C ASP A 465 23.96 -19.58 19.85
N ILE A 466 24.08 -19.57 18.52
CA ILE A 466 25.07 -18.78 17.76
C ILE A 466 24.79 -17.28 17.72
N ASN A 467 23.53 -16.87 17.93
CA ASN A 467 23.12 -15.46 17.89
C ASN A 467 22.60 -14.97 19.24
N LYS A 468 23.13 -15.57 20.33
CA LYS A 468 22.82 -15.18 21.70
C LYS A 468 23.01 -13.68 21.89
N ASP A 469 22.12 -13.07 22.66
CA ASP A 469 22.00 -11.62 22.89
C ASP A 469 21.32 -10.84 21.74
N TYR A 470 21.49 -11.24 20.49
CA TYR A 470 20.89 -10.56 19.32
C TYR A 470 19.37 -10.78 19.14
N HIS A 471 18.77 -11.70 19.89
CA HIS A 471 17.33 -12.04 19.80
C HIS A 471 16.32 -10.88 20.00
N HIS A 472 16.75 -9.73 20.50
CA HIS A 472 15.91 -8.54 20.63
C HIS A 472 16.07 -7.57 19.45
N ASP A 473 17.05 -7.79 18.59
CA ASP A 473 17.33 -6.91 17.47
C ASP A 473 16.29 -7.10 16.36
N ASN A 474 15.69 -5.99 15.98
CA ASN A 474 14.77 -5.89 14.87
C ASN A 474 14.93 -4.54 14.18
N ASN A 475 14.53 -4.46 12.92
CA ASN A 475 14.54 -3.24 12.12
C ASN A 475 15.89 -2.48 12.15
N LEU A 476 17.01 -3.21 12.06
CA LEU A 476 18.36 -2.64 12.01
C LEU A 476 18.81 -2.46 10.56
N LEU A 477 19.16 -1.22 10.20
CA LEU A 477 19.78 -0.94 8.90
C LEU A 477 21.23 -1.40 8.92
N ILE A 478 21.58 -2.28 7.98
CA ILE A 478 22.93 -2.79 7.83
C ILE A 478 23.63 -1.99 6.75
N GLU A 479 24.74 -1.36 7.11
CA GLU A 479 25.49 -0.45 6.24
C GLU A 479 26.78 -1.09 5.71
N LYS A 480 27.37 -2.04 6.45
CA LYS A 480 28.60 -2.74 6.05
C LYS A 480 28.60 -4.22 6.36
N VAL A 481 29.38 -4.96 5.57
CA VAL A 481 29.80 -6.34 5.85
C VAL A 481 31.32 -6.38 5.88
N ASN A 482 31.92 -6.85 6.98
CA ASN A 482 33.36 -6.95 7.18
C ASN A 482 34.13 -5.64 6.93
N GLY A 483 33.51 -4.50 7.26
CA GLY A 483 34.06 -3.16 7.07
C GLY A 483 33.85 -2.57 5.67
N GLU A 484 33.31 -3.33 4.71
CA GLU A 484 32.97 -2.86 3.37
C GLU A 484 31.52 -2.39 3.27
N SER A 485 31.29 -1.23 2.66
CA SER A 485 29.94 -0.69 2.46
C SER A 485 29.10 -1.53 1.49
N ILE A 486 27.80 -1.53 1.71
CA ILE A 486 26.81 -2.26 0.91
C ILE A 486 26.16 -1.31 -0.10
N ARG A 487 26.15 -1.70 -1.38
CA ARG A 487 25.45 -0.94 -2.42
C ARG A 487 23.97 -1.29 -2.54
N ASP A 488 23.66 -2.57 -2.55
CA ASP A 488 22.32 -3.11 -2.72
C ASP A 488 22.19 -4.50 -2.07
N PHE A 489 20.99 -5.09 -2.11
CA PHE A 489 20.77 -6.36 -1.42
C PHE A 489 21.53 -7.53 -2.05
N ASN A 490 21.74 -7.50 -3.37
CA ASN A 490 22.54 -8.52 -4.04
C ASN A 490 24.03 -8.40 -3.68
N ASP A 491 24.60 -7.19 -3.65
CA ASP A 491 25.96 -6.94 -3.17
C ASP A 491 26.14 -7.44 -1.72
N PHE A 492 25.21 -7.11 -0.82
CA PHE A 492 25.18 -7.63 0.54
C PHE A 492 25.22 -9.17 0.59
N TYR A 493 24.33 -9.81 -0.17
CA TYR A 493 24.25 -11.25 -0.24
C TYR A 493 25.57 -11.87 -0.76
N GLN A 494 26.13 -11.32 -1.84
CA GLN A 494 27.41 -11.79 -2.40
C GLN A 494 28.56 -11.63 -1.41
N LYS A 495 28.67 -10.48 -0.73
CA LYS A 495 29.71 -10.25 0.30
C LYS A 495 29.67 -11.30 1.41
N ILE A 496 28.48 -11.73 1.85
CA ILE A 496 28.35 -12.82 2.83
C ILE A 496 28.75 -14.17 2.20
N GLN A 497 28.23 -14.50 1.02
CA GLN A 497 28.49 -15.80 0.38
C GLN A 497 29.96 -16.00 -0.01
N SER A 498 30.61 -14.97 -0.53
CA SER A 498 32.00 -15.02 -1.01
C SER A 498 33.03 -14.79 0.10
N SER A 499 32.60 -14.43 1.31
CA SER A 499 33.53 -14.19 2.40
C SER A 499 34.28 -15.47 2.78
N ASN A 500 35.58 -15.32 3.04
CA ASN A 500 36.46 -16.37 3.55
C ASN A 500 37.03 -16.04 4.95
N THR A 501 36.52 -14.98 5.58
CA THR A 501 36.90 -14.62 6.96
C THR A 501 36.30 -15.62 7.95
N ASP A 502 36.92 -15.76 9.13
CA ASP A 502 36.36 -16.62 10.19
C ASP A 502 35.06 -16.04 10.76
N TYR A 503 34.91 -14.71 10.77
CA TYR A 503 33.73 -14.01 11.26
C TYR A 503 33.06 -13.19 10.15
N ILE A 504 31.73 -13.13 10.18
CA ILE A 504 30.95 -12.11 9.46
C ILE A 504 30.61 -11.01 10.45
N THR A 505 31.09 -9.78 10.20
CA THR A 505 30.78 -8.59 10.98
C THR A 505 29.82 -7.70 10.19
N LEU A 506 28.62 -7.49 10.72
CA LEU A 506 27.63 -6.57 10.17
C LEU A 506 27.63 -5.30 11.01
N GLU A 507 27.65 -4.13 10.37
CA GLU A 507 27.73 -2.84 11.08
C GLU A 507 26.58 -1.92 10.67
N THR A 508 25.98 -1.25 11.65
CA THR A 508 24.99 -0.17 11.46
C THR A 508 25.68 1.20 11.34
N SER A 509 24.92 2.24 10.97
CA SER A 509 25.46 3.60 10.85
C SER A 509 26.04 4.18 12.15
N ASP A 510 25.56 3.72 13.31
CA ASP A 510 26.01 4.12 14.65
C ASP A 510 27.06 3.17 15.25
N HIS A 511 27.70 2.35 14.41
CA HIS A 511 28.76 1.40 14.77
C HIS A 511 28.32 0.25 15.70
N TYR A 512 27.02 0.00 15.81
CA TYR A 512 26.54 -1.24 16.42
C TYR A 512 26.94 -2.41 15.52
N GLN A 513 27.49 -3.47 16.13
CA GLN A 513 28.04 -4.61 15.39
C GLN A 513 27.38 -5.93 15.79
N LEU A 514 27.02 -6.70 14.78
CA LEU A 514 26.63 -8.11 14.90
C LEU A 514 27.80 -8.94 14.36
N VAL A 515 28.36 -9.82 15.19
CA VAL A 515 29.49 -10.67 14.80
C VAL A 515 29.09 -12.13 14.91
N ILE A 516 29.16 -12.85 13.80
CA ILE A 516 28.76 -14.26 13.72
C ILE A 516 29.96 -15.08 13.23
N ASP A 517 30.27 -16.19 13.91
CA ASP A 517 31.23 -17.17 13.40
C ASP A 517 30.67 -17.80 12.12
N ARG A 518 31.39 -17.63 11.02
CA ARG A 518 30.93 -18.01 9.69
C ARG A 518 30.79 -19.53 9.56
N LYS A 519 31.73 -20.29 10.11
CA LYS A 519 31.75 -21.76 9.98
C LYS A 519 30.64 -22.36 10.82
N GLU A 520 30.49 -21.89 12.05
CA GLU A 520 29.39 -22.33 12.92
C GLU A 520 28.02 -21.97 12.34
N ALA A 521 27.88 -20.78 11.71
CA ALA A 521 26.62 -20.38 11.10
C ALA A 521 26.22 -21.31 9.97
N ILE A 522 27.14 -21.65 9.06
CA ILE A 522 26.90 -22.60 7.98
C ILE A 522 26.54 -23.99 8.53
N GLU A 523 27.28 -24.47 9.54
CA GLU A 523 27.05 -25.79 10.13
C GLU A 523 25.69 -25.89 10.83
N ARG A 524 25.28 -24.84 11.57
CA ARG A 524 24.05 -24.84 12.36
C ARG A 524 22.82 -24.39 11.59
N GLN A 525 22.99 -23.76 10.42
CA GLN A 525 21.89 -23.23 9.61
C GLN A 525 20.76 -24.25 9.39
N PRO A 526 20.99 -25.51 8.97
CA PRO A 526 19.89 -26.45 8.72
C PRO A 526 19.06 -26.74 9.97
N LYS A 527 19.71 -26.79 11.15
CA LYS A 527 19.04 -27.01 12.43
C LYS A 527 18.19 -25.80 12.83
N ILE A 528 18.70 -24.58 12.64
CA ILE A 528 17.95 -23.35 12.92
C ILE A 528 16.71 -23.30 12.02
N LEU A 529 16.86 -23.49 10.71
CA LEU A 529 15.72 -23.46 9.78
C LEU A 529 14.65 -24.50 10.14
N ALA A 530 15.07 -25.73 10.43
CA ALA A 530 14.15 -26.80 10.84
C ALA A 530 13.38 -26.47 12.13
N GLN A 531 14.04 -25.85 13.11
CA GLN A 531 13.42 -25.45 14.38
C GLN A 531 12.29 -24.42 14.18
N TYR A 532 12.43 -23.54 13.19
CA TYR A 532 11.48 -22.46 12.89
C TYR A 532 10.54 -22.78 11.71
N GLY A 533 10.57 -24.01 11.17
CA GLY A 533 9.74 -24.41 10.04
C GLY A 533 10.07 -23.65 8.74
N VAL A 534 11.30 -23.17 8.61
CA VAL A 534 11.76 -22.44 7.42
C VAL A 534 12.27 -23.42 6.39
N ASN A 535 11.65 -23.44 5.21
CA ASN A 535 11.97 -24.44 4.17
C ASN A 535 13.26 -24.11 3.38
N ALA A 536 13.63 -22.84 3.30
CA ALA A 536 14.84 -22.38 2.62
C ALA A 536 15.41 -21.14 3.31
N ASP A 537 16.73 -21.02 3.35
CA ASP A 537 17.40 -19.85 3.92
C ASP A 537 17.30 -18.58 3.06
N ARG A 538 16.80 -18.69 1.83
CA ARG A 538 16.72 -17.56 0.90
C ARG A 538 15.55 -17.69 -0.04
N SER A 539 15.04 -16.55 -0.52
CA SER A 539 13.97 -16.47 -1.51
C SER A 539 14.39 -17.05 -2.87
N LYS A 540 13.39 -17.41 -3.70
CA LYS A 540 13.62 -18.11 -4.98
C LYS A 540 14.49 -17.34 -5.98
N ASP A 541 14.38 -16.01 -6.00
CA ASP A 541 15.21 -15.12 -6.81
C ASP A 541 16.70 -15.25 -6.46
N LEU A 542 17.06 -15.31 -5.17
CA LEU A 542 18.45 -15.51 -4.73
C LEU A 542 18.95 -16.94 -4.97
N GLN A 543 18.07 -17.93 -4.93
CA GLN A 543 18.42 -19.31 -5.30
C GLN A 543 18.78 -19.41 -6.79
N ALA A 544 18.10 -18.65 -7.65
CA ALA A 544 18.38 -18.61 -9.08
C ALA A 544 19.76 -18.00 -9.41
N ILE A 545 20.21 -17.02 -8.62
CA ILE A 545 21.56 -16.42 -8.76
C ILE A 545 22.66 -17.43 -8.40
N ALA A 546 22.37 -18.40 -7.52
CA ALA A 546 23.33 -19.35 -6.99
C ALA A 546 23.66 -20.53 -7.93
N GLN A 547 23.05 -20.63 -9.11
CA GLN A 547 23.28 -21.70 -10.09
C GLN A 547 23.92 -21.12 -11.36
N PRO A 548 25.16 -21.49 -11.76
CA PRO A 548 25.54 -21.34 -13.17
C PRO A 548 24.61 -22.21 -14.03
N PRO A 549 24.34 -21.84 -15.30
CA PRO A 549 23.40 -22.58 -16.15
C PRO A 549 23.87 -24.04 -16.29
N VAL A 550 23.06 -24.96 -15.78
CA VAL A 550 23.27 -26.39 -16.00
C VAL A 550 22.87 -26.68 -17.46
N THR A 551 23.86 -26.83 -18.33
CA THR A 551 23.65 -27.50 -19.62
C THR A 551 23.02 -28.87 -19.36
N PRO A 552 21.89 -29.23 -20.00
CA PRO A 552 21.27 -30.52 -19.79
C PRO A 552 22.24 -31.64 -20.19
N ILE A 553 22.51 -32.54 -19.26
CA ILE A 553 23.19 -33.81 -19.53
C ILE A 553 22.26 -34.60 -20.46
N PRO A 554 22.74 -35.12 -21.61
CA PRO A 554 21.91 -35.92 -22.49
C PRO A 554 21.45 -37.18 -21.73
N VAL A 555 20.13 -37.34 -21.62
CA VAL A 555 19.51 -38.54 -21.06
C VAL A 555 19.82 -39.69 -22.00
N ALA A 556 20.60 -40.67 -21.54
CA ALA A 556 20.76 -41.93 -22.23
C ALA A 556 19.43 -42.69 -22.24
N GLU A 557 18.98 -43.12 -23.42
CA GLU A 557 17.76 -43.92 -23.59
C GLU A 557 17.81 -45.23 -22.79
N PRO A 558 16.70 -45.68 -22.20
CA PRO A 558 16.67 -46.94 -21.46
C PRO A 558 16.65 -48.14 -22.42
N THR A 559 17.65 -49.02 -22.29
CA THR A 559 17.68 -50.35 -22.90
C THR A 559 16.59 -51.25 -22.29
N PRO A 560 15.83 -52.04 -23.09
CA PRO A 560 14.75 -52.87 -22.57
C PRO A 560 15.29 -54.09 -21.81
N ALA A 561 14.79 -54.31 -20.59
CA ALA A 561 15.15 -55.46 -19.75
C ALA A 561 14.24 -56.66 -20.03
N THR A 562 14.86 -57.81 -20.30
CA THR A 562 14.28 -59.14 -20.43
C THR A 562 13.92 -59.72 -19.06
N ALA A 563 12.75 -60.36 -18.96
CA ALA A 563 12.25 -61.02 -17.74
C ALA A 563 12.97 -62.36 -17.45
N PRO A 564 13.11 -62.76 -16.17
CA PRO A 564 13.33 -64.15 -15.80
C PRO A 564 12.13 -64.78 -15.08
N THR A 565 11.99 -66.08 -15.35
CA THR A 565 10.99 -67.05 -14.91
C THR A 565 11.14 -67.48 -13.45
N ALA A 566 10.05 -68.01 -12.90
CA ALA A 566 9.86 -68.45 -11.52
C ALA A 566 10.52 -69.81 -11.19
N GLU A 567 10.92 -70.01 -9.91
CA GLU A 567 10.93 -71.33 -9.27
C GLU A 567 10.83 -71.30 -7.73
N ALA A 568 10.06 -72.29 -7.25
CA ALA A 568 9.61 -72.79 -5.94
C ALA A 568 10.17 -72.37 -4.55
N VAL A 569 9.24 -72.39 -3.58
CA VAL A 569 9.35 -72.34 -2.09
C VAL A 569 9.80 -73.71 -1.51
N PRO A 570 10.35 -73.79 -0.27
CA PRO A 570 9.48 -74.22 0.84
C PRO A 570 9.76 -73.54 2.21
N ALA A 571 8.78 -73.73 3.10
CA ALA A 571 8.51 -73.04 4.36
C ALA A 571 9.40 -73.42 5.56
N THR A 572 9.49 -72.52 6.55
CA THR A 572 9.44 -72.87 7.99
C THR A 572 9.23 -71.63 8.87
N ILE A 573 8.24 -71.69 9.76
CA ILE A 573 7.93 -70.74 10.84
C ILE A 573 8.32 -71.40 12.16
N PRO A 574 8.83 -70.64 13.16
CA PRO A 574 8.40 -70.88 14.53
C PRO A 574 7.88 -69.62 15.25
N ALA A 575 6.98 -69.88 16.20
CA ALA A 575 6.10 -68.98 16.95
C ALA A 575 6.80 -68.14 18.06
N PRO A 576 6.14 -67.12 18.62
CA PRO A 576 6.70 -66.22 19.64
C PRO A 576 6.23 -66.56 21.08
N ALA A 577 7.07 -66.24 22.09
CA ALA A 577 6.71 -65.96 23.50
C ALA A 577 7.99 -65.71 24.36
N PRO A 578 7.93 -65.15 25.59
CA PRO A 578 7.00 -64.14 26.15
C PRO A 578 7.73 -62.99 26.91
N ALA A 579 6.93 -62.09 27.51
CA ALA A 579 7.31 -60.87 28.24
C ALA A 579 7.97 -61.06 29.61
N THR A 580 8.70 -60.04 30.08
CA THR A 580 9.07 -59.85 31.51
C THR A 580 9.21 -58.36 31.92
N ALA A 581 8.50 -58.05 33.03
CA ALA A 581 8.60 -57.00 34.08
C ALA A 581 9.43 -55.71 33.80
N VAL A 582 8.86 -54.49 33.83
CA VAL A 582 8.29 -53.69 34.96
C VAL A 582 9.28 -53.41 36.10
N VAL A 583 9.79 -52.18 36.13
CA VAL A 583 10.41 -51.52 37.28
C VAL A 583 9.72 -50.15 37.47
N GLN A 584 9.12 -49.94 38.65
CA GLN A 584 8.45 -48.69 39.05
C GLN A 584 9.46 -47.62 39.49
N PRO A 585 9.22 -46.33 39.20
CA PRO A 585 9.76 -45.23 39.99
C PRO A 585 8.76 -44.76 41.08
N ALA A 586 9.34 -44.26 42.17
CA ALA A 586 8.72 -43.82 43.42
C ALA A 586 7.71 -42.65 43.28
N PRO A 587 6.78 -42.46 44.25
CA PRO A 587 5.71 -41.47 44.14
C PRO A 587 6.20 -40.03 44.31
N VAL A 588 5.78 -39.16 43.39
CA VAL A 588 5.92 -37.71 43.47
C VAL A 588 4.86 -37.15 44.42
N ALA A 589 5.28 -36.27 45.33
CA ALA A 589 4.44 -35.60 46.30
C ALA A 589 3.36 -34.73 45.65
N THR A 590 2.15 -34.79 46.20
CA THR A 590 1.00 -33.96 45.85
C THR A 590 1.23 -32.49 46.21
N PRO A 591 0.88 -31.52 45.35
CA PRO A 591 0.83 -30.11 45.74
C PRO A 591 -0.34 -29.86 46.71
N PRO A 592 -0.21 -28.92 47.66
CA PRO A 592 -1.28 -28.61 48.60
C PRO A 592 -2.47 -27.94 47.90
N ALA A 593 -3.68 -28.25 48.38
CA ALA A 593 -4.93 -27.66 47.91
C ALA A 593 -4.94 -26.14 48.09
N PRO A 594 -5.54 -25.38 47.16
CA PRO A 594 -5.69 -23.94 47.31
C PRO A 594 -6.62 -23.60 48.49
N LEU A 595 -6.20 -22.64 49.30
CA LEU A 595 -6.96 -22.05 50.41
C LEU A 595 -8.32 -21.54 49.92
N VAL A 596 -9.39 -22.08 50.51
CA VAL A 596 -10.75 -21.57 50.39
C VAL A 596 -10.84 -20.25 51.15
N VAL A 597 -10.89 -19.14 50.41
CA VAL A 597 -11.20 -17.81 50.94
C VAL A 597 -12.73 -17.71 51.12
N PRO A 598 -13.25 -17.32 52.30
CA PRO A 598 -14.69 -17.15 52.50
C PRO A 598 -15.22 -15.97 51.65
N PRO A 599 -16.50 -16.02 51.20
CA PRO A 599 -17.06 -14.99 50.34
C PRO A 599 -17.13 -13.64 51.08
N GLN A 600 -16.57 -12.60 50.45
CA GLN A 600 -16.74 -11.21 50.85
C GLN A 600 -18.21 -10.77 50.69
N PRO A 601 -18.73 -9.88 51.54
CA PRO A 601 -20.12 -9.46 51.53
C PRO A 601 -20.48 -8.70 50.24
N VAL A 602 -21.61 -9.07 49.64
CA VAL A 602 -22.18 -8.42 48.46
C VAL A 602 -22.61 -6.99 48.81
N MET A 603 -21.93 -6.00 48.23
CA MET A 603 -22.43 -4.63 48.21
C MET A 603 -23.61 -4.50 47.23
N PRO A 604 -24.64 -3.71 47.56
CA PRO A 604 -25.84 -3.57 46.74
C PRO A 604 -25.51 -2.93 45.38
N GLN A 605 -26.07 -3.51 44.32
CA GLN A 605 -25.96 -2.99 42.95
C GLN A 605 -26.67 -1.63 42.84
N ILE A 606 -25.89 -0.61 42.47
CA ILE A 606 -26.38 0.69 42.02
C ILE A 606 -26.72 0.54 40.52
N PRO A 607 -27.95 0.86 40.07
CA PRO A 607 -28.31 0.78 38.66
C PRO A 607 -27.53 1.81 37.84
N PRO A 608 -27.20 1.53 36.56
CA PRO A 608 -26.41 2.44 35.74
C PRO A 608 -27.20 3.72 35.43
N ALA A 609 -26.55 4.85 35.65
CA ALA A 609 -27.03 6.17 35.28
C ALA A 609 -27.09 6.30 33.76
N VAL A 610 -28.27 6.70 33.27
CA VAL A 610 -28.50 7.19 31.91
C VAL A 610 -27.79 8.53 31.78
N GLY A 611 -26.69 8.56 31.02
CA GLY A 611 -25.98 9.77 30.65
C GLY A 611 -26.12 10.02 29.16
N GLY A 612 -27.09 10.85 28.78
CA GLY A 612 -27.16 11.43 27.44
C GLY A 612 -26.06 12.48 27.26
N THR A 613 -25.49 12.53 26.07
CA THR A 613 -24.77 13.70 25.56
C THR A 613 -25.17 13.89 24.10
N GLN A 614 -25.72 15.08 23.81
CA GLN A 614 -25.60 15.77 22.52
C GLN A 614 -24.65 16.96 22.74
N PRO A 615 -24.12 17.59 21.68
CA PRO A 615 -24.28 17.32 20.26
C PRO A 615 -23.11 16.56 19.62
#